data_AF-W1X7F2-F1
#
_entry.id   AF-W1X7F2-F1
#
_cell.length_a   1.000
_cell.length_b   1.000
_cell.length_c   1.000
_cell.angle_alpha   90.00
_cell.angle_beta   90.00
_cell.angle_gamma   90.00
#
_symmetry.space_group_name_H-M   'P 1'
#
loop_
_entity.id
_entity.type
_entity.pdbx_description
1 polymer ?
#
loop_
_entity_poly.entity_id
_entity_poly.type
_entity_poly.pdbx_seq_one_letter_code
_entity_poly.pdbx_strand_id
1 'polypeptide(L)'
;MHEIFNMLLAVFDRAALMLICLFFLIRIRLFRELLHKSAHSPKELLAVTAIFSLFALFSTWSGVPVEGSLVNVRIIAVMSGGILFGPWVGII
;
A
#
# COMPACT_ATOMS: atom_id res chain seq x y z
N MET A 1 -26.12 14.85 -1.76
CA MET A 1 -24.99 15.44 -2.53
C MET A 1 -23.80 15.80 -1.65
N HIS A 2 -23.97 16.61 -0.59
CA HIS A 2 -22.84 16.96 0.29
C HIS A 2 -22.19 15.77 1.02
N GLU A 3 -22.97 14.81 1.55
CA GLU A 3 -22.40 13.66 2.26
C GLU A 3 -21.59 12.73 1.35
N ILE A 4 -22.09 12.42 0.16
CA ILE A 4 -21.37 11.62 -0.84
C ILE A 4 -20.05 12.29 -1.22
N PHE A 5 -20.05 13.61 -1.39
CA PHE A 5 -18.83 14.37 -1.68
C PHE A 5 -17.82 14.30 -0.52
N ASN A 6 -18.28 14.42 0.73
CA ASN A 6 -17.42 14.30 1.91
C ASN A 6 -16.83 12.88 2.06
N MET A 7 -17.62 11.84 1.78
CA MET A 7 -17.15 10.45 1.78
C MET A 7 -16.11 10.20 0.68
N LEU A 8 -16.35 10.73 -0.52
CA LEU A 8 -15.41 10.65 -1.62
C LEU A 8 -14.08 11.33 -1.25
N LEU A 9 -14.14 12.55 -0.72
CA LEU A 9 -12.95 13.26 -0.24
C LEU A 9 -12.21 12.47 0.83
N ALA A 10 -12.92 11.87 1.78
CA ALA A 10 -12.29 11.03 2.80
C ALA A 10 -11.54 9.84 2.18
N VAL A 11 -12.10 9.18 1.15
CA VAL A 11 -11.40 8.09 0.44
C VAL A 11 -10.15 8.62 -0.28
N PHE A 12 -10.24 9.79 -0.92
CA PHE A 12 -9.09 10.45 -1.54
C PHE A 12 -8.00 10.78 -0.53
N ASP A 13 -8.34 11.27 0.65
CA ASP A 13 -7.36 11.57 1.71
C ASP A 13 -6.63 10.29 2.15
N ARG A 14 -7.34 9.18 2.35
CA ARG A 14 -6.72 7.88 2.69
C ARG A 14 -5.82 7.38 1.57
N ALA A 15 -6.26 7.49 0.31
CA ALA A 15 -5.46 7.11 -0.85
C ALA A 15 -4.20 7.99 -0.97
N ALA A 16 -4.34 9.30 -0.79
CA ALA A 16 -3.24 10.26 -0.85
C ALA A 16 -2.20 9.99 0.24
N LEU A 17 -2.63 9.78 1.49
CA LEU A 17 -1.73 9.39 2.58
C LEU A 17 -0.98 8.10 2.26
N MET A 18 -1.67 7.09 1.72
CA MET A 18 -1.06 5.83 1.33
C MET A 18 -0.01 6.00 0.21
N LEU A 19 -0.33 6.79 -0.81
CA LEU A 19 0.61 7.10 -1.91
C LEU A 19 1.81 7.89 -1.42
N ILE A 20 1.62 8.85 -0.50
CA ILE A 20 2.71 9.61 0.12
C ILE A 20 3.63 8.67 0.91
N CYS A 21 3.07 7.76 1.71
CA CYS A 21 3.84 6.76 2.45
C CYS A 21 4.67 5.88 1.52
N LEU A 22 4.07 5.36 0.45
CA LEU A 22 4.79 4.56 -0.56
C LEU A 22 5.86 5.36 -1.29
N PHE A 23 5.59 6.63 -1.60
CA PHE A 23 6.57 7.51 -2.21
C PHE A 23 7.79 7.68 -1.32
N PHE A 24 7.59 7.97 -0.03
CA PHE A 24 8.70 8.06 0.92
C PHE A 24 9.44 6.73 1.07
N LEU A 25 8.72 5.61 1.08
CA LEU A 25 9.32 4.28 1.14
C LEU A 25 10.30 4.07 -0.02
N ILE A 26 9.88 4.36 -1.26
CA ILE A 26 10.72 4.23 -2.46
C ILE A 26 11.92 5.20 -2.44
N ARG A 27 11.79 6.35 -1.76
CA ARG A 27 12.87 7.33 -1.61
C ARG A 27 13.95 6.90 -0.61
N ILE A 28 13.64 6.02 0.34
CA ILE A 28 14.61 5.50 1.31
C ILE A 28 15.70 4.72 0.56
N ARG A 29 16.97 5.02 0.88
CA ARG A 29 18.14 4.42 0.19
C ARG A 29 18.09 2.89 0.19
N LEU A 30 17.78 2.29 1.35
CA LEU A 30 17.64 0.84 1.51
C LEU A 30 16.62 0.24 0.54
N PHE A 31 15.44 0.87 0.43
CA PHE A 31 14.36 0.37 -0.42
C PHE A 31 14.68 0.57 -1.90
N ARG A 32 15.32 1.70 -2.25
CA ARG A 32 15.80 1.95 -3.60
C ARG A 32 16.87 0.93 -4.02
N GLU A 33 17.81 0.62 -3.14
CA GLU A 33 18.83 -0.42 -3.38
C GLU A 33 18.19 -1.79 -3.56
N LEU A 34 17.19 -2.13 -2.75
CA LEU A 34 16.40 -3.34 -2.94
C LEU A 34 15.73 -3.36 -4.31
N LEU A 35 15.08 -2.27 -4.74
CA LEU A 35 14.41 -2.20 -6.06
C LEU A 35 15.36 -2.38 -7.26
N HIS A 36 16.61 -1.89 -7.17
CA HIS A 36 17.58 -2.01 -8.26
C HIS A 36 18.31 -3.36 -8.30
N LYS A 37 18.20 -4.16 -7.26
CA LYS A 37 18.88 -5.46 -7.16
C LYS A 37 18.13 -6.51 -7.98
N SER A 38 18.78 -7.12 -8.97
CA SER A 38 18.15 -8.11 -9.85
C SER A 38 17.85 -9.46 -9.16
N ALA A 39 18.52 -9.76 -8.05
CA ALA A 39 18.33 -10.99 -7.28
C ALA A 39 18.09 -10.68 -5.81
N HIS A 40 16.86 -10.85 -5.34
CA HIS A 40 16.51 -10.71 -3.94
C HIS A 40 16.80 -12.00 -3.18
N SER A 41 17.40 -11.87 -2.00
CA SER A 41 17.47 -12.97 -1.04
C SER A 41 16.05 -13.26 -0.50
N PRO A 42 15.71 -14.53 -0.17
CA PRO A 42 14.43 -14.85 0.48
C PRO A 42 14.15 -14.02 1.74
N LYS A 43 15.20 -13.62 2.48
CA LYS A 43 15.07 -12.74 3.65
C LYS A 43 14.65 -11.31 3.29
N GLU A 44 15.17 -10.77 2.19
CA GLU A 44 14.81 -9.44 1.68
C GLU A 44 13.36 -9.44 1.19
N LEU A 45 12.97 -10.48 0.44
CA LEU A 45 11.60 -10.65 -0.03
C LEU A 45 10.61 -10.74 1.14
N LEU A 46 10.93 -11.52 2.17
CA LEU A 46 10.11 -11.65 3.38
C LEU A 46 9.95 -10.32 4.12
N ALA A 47 11.03 -9.53 4.22
CA ALA A 47 10.97 -8.19 4.82
C ALA A 47 10.07 -7.24 4.01
N VAL A 48 10.19 -7.26 2.67
CA VAL A 48 9.35 -6.45 1.78
C VAL A 48 7.88 -6.86 1.87
N THR A 49 7.59 -8.16 1.85
CA THR A 49 6.24 -8.68 2.07
C THR A 49 5.68 -8.19 3.41
N ALA A 50 6.42 -8.31 4.50
CA ALA A 50 5.97 -7.84 5.81
C ALA A 50 5.63 -6.34 5.82
N ILE A 51 6.44 -5.51 5.16
CA ILE A 51 6.19 -4.07 5.02
C ILE A 51 4.91 -3.80 4.22
N PHE A 52 4.73 -4.42 3.05
CA PHE A 52 3.54 -4.23 2.23
C PHE A 52 2.27 -4.79 2.88
N SER A 53 2.38 -5.91 3.61
CA SER A 53 1.28 -6.45 4.41
C SER A 53 0.89 -5.48 5.54
N LEU A 54 1.86 -4.84 6.20
CA LEU A 54 1.57 -3.81 7.21
C LEU A 54 0.82 -2.62 6.59
N PHE A 55 1.24 -2.17 5.41
CA PHE A 55 0.54 -1.13 4.67
C PHE A 55 -0.87 -1.55 4.23
N ALA A 56 -1.06 -2.80 3.82
CA ALA A 56 -2.38 -3.34 3.47
C ALA A 56 -3.31 -3.38 4.70
N LEU A 57 -2.82 -3.87 5.84
CA LEU A 57 -3.55 -3.88 7.11
C LEU A 57 -3.92 -2.48 7.57
N PHE A 58 -2.96 -1.55 7.54
CA PHE A 58 -3.19 -0.15 7.87
C PHE A 58 -4.28 0.45 6.97
N SER A 59 -4.20 0.20 5.66
CA SER A 59 -5.18 0.70 4.68
C SER A 59 -6.58 0.09 4.86
N THR A 60 -6.66 -1.15 5.36
CA THR A 60 -7.93 -1.79 5.73
C THR A 60 -8.51 -1.18 7.00
N TRP A 61 -7.70 -0.97 8.03
CA TRP A 61 -8.19 -0.37 9.27
C TRP A 61 -8.56 1.10 9.12
N SER A 62 -7.87 1.83 8.24
CA SER A 62 -8.17 3.23 7.92
C SER A 62 -9.28 3.40 6.88
N GLY A 63 -10.08 2.35 6.61
CA GLY A 63 -11.15 2.41 5.63
C GLY A 63 -12.25 3.41 6.00
N VAL A 64 -12.91 3.96 4.99
CA VAL A 64 -14.00 4.92 5.16
C VAL A 64 -15.32 4.16 5.19
N PRO A 65 -16.14 4.30 6.25
CA PRO A 65 -17.46 3.67 6.30
C PRO A 65 -18.39 4.40 5.34
N VAL A 66 -19.02 3.65 4.44
CA VAL A 66 -19.99 4.12 3.44
C VAL A 66 -21.17 3.17 3.42
N GLU A 67 -22.35 3.62 3.86
CA GLU A 67 -23.62 2.89 3.78
C GLU A 67 -23.56 1.44 4.30
N GLY A 68 -22.87 1.21 5.42
CA GLY A 68 -22.71 -0.12 6.01
C GLY A 68 -21.59 -0.98 5.39
N SER A 69 -20.87 -0.46 4.39
CA SER A 69 -19.66 -1.03 3.80
C SER A 69 -18.42 -0.22 4.20
N LEU A 70 -17.23 -0.81 4.08
CA LEU A 70 -15.96 -0.14 4.37
C LEU A 70 -15.13 -0.03 3.09
N VAL A 71 -15.03 1.18 2.55
CA VAL A 71 -14.19 1.46 1.38
C VAL A 71 -12.75 1.63 1.87
N ASN A 72 -11.87 0.71 1.47
CA ASN A 72 -10.47 0.72 1.88
C ASN A 72 -9.54 0.83 0.66
N VAL A 73 -8.32 1.28 0.90
CA VAL A 73 -7.31 1.53 -0.14
C VAL A 73 -6.22 0.46 -0.17
N ARG A 74 -6.47 -0.71 0.44
CA ARG A 74 -5.47 -1.79 0.59
C ARG A 74 -4.86 -2.24 -0.73
N ILE A 75 -5.64 -2.16 -1.80
CA ILE A 75 -5.24 -2.61 -3.14
C ILE A 75 -4.03 -1.84 -3.65
N ILE A 76 -3.85 -0.58 -3.24
CA ILE A 76 -2.69 0.24 -3.60
C ILE A 76 -1.41 -0.40 -3.04
N ALA A 77 -1.44 -0.89 -1.80
CA ALA A 77 -0.32 -1.57 -1.17
C ALA A 77 0.03 -2.87 -1.93
N VAL A 78 -0.97 -3.73 -2.09
CA VAL A 78 -0.80 -5.08 -2.64
C VAL A 78 -0.35 -5.03 -4.10
N MET A 79 -0.98 -4.18 -4.91
CA MET A 79 -0.60 -3.99 -6.31
C MET A 79 0.81 -3.41 -6.44
N SER A 80 1.14 -2.39 -5.63
CA SER A 80 2.49 -1.79 -5.67
C SER A 80 3.56 -2.81 -5.29
N GLY A 81 3.33 -3.61 -4.24
CA GLY A 81 4.25 -4.67 -3.83
C GLY A 81 4.47 -5.71 -4.92
N GLY A 82 3.38 -6.17 -5.56
CA GLY A 82 3.44 -7.13 -6.65
C GLY A 82 4.17 -6.60 -7.90
N ILE A 83 3.92 -5.35 -8.28
CA ILE A 83 4.56 -4.71 -9.43
C ILE A 83 6.06 -4.48 -9.18
N LEU A 84 6.42 -4.08 -7.96
CA LEU A 84 7.80 -3.68 -7.65
C LEU A 84 8.72 -4.86 -7.29
N PHE A 85 8.20 -5.90 -6.64
CA PHE A 85 9.00 -6.99 -6.08
C PHE A 85 8.57 -8.39 -6.54
N GLY A 86 7.64 -8.45 -7.49
CA GLY A 86 7.19 -9.68 -8.15
C GLY A 86 5.90 -10.27 -7.56
N PRO A 87 5.30 -11.24 -8.26
CA PRO A 87 3.95 -11.74 -8.00
C PRO A 87 3.80 -12.34 -6.60
N TRP A 88 4.85 -12.97 -6.06
CA TRP A 88 4.83 -13.57 -4.73
C TRP A 88 4.57 -12.56 -3.61
N VAL A 89 4.99 -11.31 -3.78
CA VAL A 89 4.75 -10.25 -2.79
C VAL A 89 3.31 -9.74 -2.86
N GLY A 90 2.71 -9.71 -4.06
CA GLY A 90 1.36 -9.19 -4.29
C GLY A 90 0.22 -10.22 -4.14
N ILE A 91 0.53 -11.52 -4.09
CA ILE A 91 -0.48 -12.58 -3.90
C ILE A 91 -0.87 -12.74 -2.41
N ILE A 92 0.04 -12.37 -1.51
CA ILE A 92 -0.13 -12.46 -0.04
C ILE A 92 -0.98 -11.29 0.46
#